data_AF-A0AAN6VRX1-F1
#
_entry.id   AF-A0AAN6VRX1-F1
#
_cell.length_a   1.000
_cell.length_b   1.000
_cell.length_c   1.000
_cell.angle_alpha   90.00
_cell.angle_beta   90.00
_cell.angle_gamma   90.00
#
_symmetry.space_group_name_H-M   'P 1'
#
loop_
_entity.id
_entity.type
_entity.pdbx_description
1 polymer ?
#
loop_
_entity_poly.entity_id
_entity_poly.type
_entity_poly.pdbx_seq_one_letter_code
_entity_poly.pdbx_strand_id
1 'polypeptide(L)'
;MSARTPARLPIPFLDSVGEEDEHGPASKALTRPWMSYWPPQMGSNVHVLLQKTAPEALSWRFNLNRPFDRPWQTWAQAAMSAGKPCVSRVLGPDKASGAVPASETPAPSQQLGASRLQPSRDTDRELGTKGLDAEIAALGLPFVTPQQLNYLSDDGLYDVAKPFHTRLPFLGDIRRSNITGQAYSGIRIHDLSGHEDEFTLDISGFQYLRVPTAVRAWTKDVAESHYLPEMETWLKGFFGAERVHIYTYTFRCDNRERTSSEHWVGPFMRAHCDVSLNSGLRRLDLHFPHDADQIKKGRWRMVGLWRALTGPHQDRPLAVLDNRSVAQDDLIAADVVFPHYCDEGYEVRYNPLHRWFYKQRMTSDDVLMFKHYDSSSDVSRFCPHSAFIDPTVPHDTPQRASIELRAIVID
;
A
#
# COMPACT_ATOMS: atom_id res chain seq x y z
N MET A 1 -1.84 -50.37 8.20
CA MET A 1 -2.04 -49.33 7.18
C MET A 1 -1.67 -48.00 7.79
N SER A 2 -0.44 -47.53 7.54
CA SER A 2 0.07 -46.26 8.05
C SER A 2 -0.51 -45.13 7.19
N ALA A 3 -1.30 -44.25 7.79
CA ALA A 3 -1.80 -43.05 7.14
C ALA A 3 -0.60 -42.17 6.78
N ARG A 4 -0.29 -42.06 5.49
CA ARG A 4 0.70 -41.11 4.98
C ARG A 4 0.24 -39.71 5.34
N THR A 5 0.93 -39.08 6.27
CA THR A 5 0.91 -37.62 6.46
C THR A 5 1.20 -37.00 5.09
N PRO A 6 0.33 -36.14 4.53
CA PRO A 6 0.65 -35.47 3.27
C PRO A 6 1.94 -34.66 3.48
N ALA A 7 2.88 -34.83 2.56
CA ALA A 7 4.19 -34.19 2.57
C ALA A 7 4.01 -32.68 2.76
N ARG A 8 4.61 -32.13 3.82
CA ARG A 8 4.63 -30.69 4.06
C ARG A 8 5.31 -30.01 2.87
N LEU A 9 4.63 -29.08 2.22
CA LEU A 9 5.29 -27.86 1.73
C LEU A 9 4.85 -26.74 2.67
N PRO A 10 5.55 -26.53 3.80
CA PRO A 10 5.34 -25.37 4.62
C PRO A 10 6.25 -24.30 4.05
N ILE A 11 5.73 -23.30 3.35
CA ILE A 11 6.51 -22.07 3.19
C ILE A 11 6.74 -21.61 4.65
N PRO A 12 7.99 -21.60 5.17
CA PRO A 12 8.26 -21.08 6.50
C PRO A 12 7.82 -19.62 6.54
N PHE A 13 7.67 -19.04 7.74
CA PHE A 13 7.44 -17.60 7.82
C PHE A 13 8.56 -16.91 7.02
N LEU A 14 8.20 -16.30 5.88
CA LEU A 14 9.17 -15.62 5.02
C LEU A 14 9.49 -14.31 5.73
N ASP A 15 10.57 -14.34 6.50
CA ASP A 15 11.22 -13.16 7.03
C ASP A 15 12.54 -12.98 6.28
N SER A 16 12.82 -11.76 5.86
CA SER A 16 14.13 -11.38 5.35
C SER A 16 15.09 -11.29 6.53
N VAL A 17 15.52 -12.43 7.06
CA VAL A 17 16.62 -12.45 8.02
C VAL A 17 17.90 -12.16 7.23
N GLY A 18 18.33 -10.90 7.21
CA GLY A 18 19.66 -10.52 6.73
C GLY A 18 19.77 -10.03 5.28
N GLU A 19 18.70 -9.53 4.67
CA GLU A 19 18.86 -8.69 3.46
C GLU A 19 19.30 -7.30 3.91
N GLU A 20 20.37 -6.77 3.29
CA GLU A 20 20.72 -5.36 3.41
C GLU A 20 19.44 -4.58 3.05
N ASP A 21 18.86 -3.83 4.02
CA ASP A 21 17.83 -2.84 3.69
C ASP A 21 18.36 -2.06 2.47
N GLU A 22 17.51 -1.71 1.51
CA GLU A 22 17.92 -1.08 0.22
C GLU A 22 18.79 0.19 0.38
N HIS A 23 18.94 0.68 1.61
CA HIS A 23 19.89 1.68 2.08
C HIS A 23 21.34 1.17 2.23
N GLY A 24 21.64 -0.08 1.85
CA GLY A 24 22.97 -0.69 1.85
C GLY A 24 23.47 -1.13 3.24
N PRO A 25 24.68 -1.72 3.30
CA PRO A 25 25.26 -2.29 4.53
C PRO A 25 25.66 -1.26 5.61
N ALA A 26 25.35 0.03 5.39
CA ALA A 26 25.78 1.14 6.23
C ALA A 26 24.71 1.68 7.19
N SER A 27 23.45 1.26 7.09
CA SER A 27 22.48 1.57 8.14
C SER A 27 22.82 0.68 9.35
N LYS A 28 22.97 1.29 10.54
CA LYS A 28 22.91 0.51 11.77
C LYS A 28 21.62 -0.30 11.69
N ALA A 29 21.70 -1.63 11.74
CA ALA A 29 20.54 -2.50 11.59
C ALA A 29 19.38 -1.97 12.42
N LEU A 30 18.34 -1.45 11.74
CA LEU A 30 17.20 -0.84 12.41
C LEU A 30 16.55 -1.90 13.29
N THR A 31 16.17 -1.51 14.50
CA THR A 31 15.38 -2.41 15.34
C THR A 31 14.04 -2.67 14.67
N ARG A 32 13.59 -3.93 14.63
CA ARG A 32 12.27 -4.33 14.11
C ARG A 32 11.39 -4.71 15.30
N PRO A 33 10.60 -3.79 15.87
CA PRO A 33 10.00 -3.96 17.19
C PRO A 33 9.05 -5.17 17.30
N TRP A 34 8.51 -5.62 16.17
CA TRP A 34 7.58 -6.74 16.13
C TRP A 34 8.26 -8.11 16.24
N MET A 35 9.56 -8.22 15.91
CA MET A 35 10.28 -9.51 15.86
C MET A 35 10.40 -10.20 17.23
N SER A 36 10.32 -9.45 18.34
CA SER A 36 10.26 -10.04 19.68
C SER A 36 8.94 -10.76 19.98
N TYR A 37 7.92 -10.60 19.12
CA TYR A 37 6.58 -11.12 19.31
C TYR A 37 6.17 -12.16 18.25
N TRP A 38 6.75 -12.11 17.04
CA TRP A 38 6.35 -12.96 15.92
C TRP A 38 7.54 -13.43 15.07
N PRO A 39 7.57 -14.71 14.62
CA PRO A 39 6.70 -15.82 15.04
C PRO A 39 6.87 -16.15 16.52
N PRO A 40 5.79 -16.47 17.25
CA PRO A 40 5.87 -16.62 18.69
C PRO A 40 6.55 -17.94 19.05
N GLN A 41 7.57 -17.89 19.92
CA GLN A 41 8.22 -19.09 20.43
C GLN A 41 7.24 -19.92 21.28
N MET A 42 7.33 -21.24 21.20
CA MET A 42 6.50 -22.15 21.99
C MET A 42 6.67 -21.84 23.49
N GLY A 43 5.58 -21.55 24.19
CA GLY A 43 5.58 -21.20 25.61
C GLY A 43 5.78 -19.72 25.93
N SER A 44 6.08 -18.86 24.93
CA SER A 44 6.08 -17.40 25.12
C SER A 44 4.70 -16.88 25.51
N ASN A 45 4.64 -15.69 26.13
CA ASN A 45 3.39 -15.05 26.52
C ASN A 45 2.43 -14.91 25.33
N VAL A 46 2.94 -14.49 24.17
CA VAL A 46 2.16 -14.36 22.93
C VAL A 46 1.65 -15.72 22.44
N HIS A 47 2.49 -16.77 22.46
CA HIS A 47 2.08 -18.11 22.09
C HIS A 47 0.95 -18.65 23.00
N VAL A 48 1.13 -18.59 24.32
CA VAL A 48 0.13 -19.05 25.31
C VAL A 48 -1.17 -18.27 25.16
N LEU A 49 -1.08 -16.98 24.87
CA LEU A 49 -2.25 -16.14 24.66
C LEU A 49 -2.99 -16.52 23.37
N LEU A 50 -2.29 -16.64 22.25
CA LEU A 50 -2.87 -17.09 20.97
C LEU A 50 -3.51 -18.47 21.08
N GLN A 51 -2.88 -19.42 21.79
CA GLN A 51 -3.48 -20.74 22.04
C GLN A 51 -4.86 -20.64 22.71
N LYS A 52 -5.06 -19.66 23.60
CA LYS A 52 -6.34 -19.42 24.27
C LYS A 52 -7.31 -18.63 23.40
N THR A 53 -6.84 -17.58 22.72
CA THR A 53 -7.72 -16.61 22.09
C THR A 53 -7.98 -16.87 20.61
N ALA A 54 -6.96 -17.23 19.84
CA ALA A 54 -7.01 -17.46 18.39
C ALA A 54 -6.01 -18.56 17.96
N PRO A 55 -6.22 -19.84 18.36
CA PRO A 55 -5.28 -20.93 18.07
C PRO A 55 -5.07 -21.17 16.56
N GLU A 56 -6.07 -20.84 15.74
CA GLU A 56 -6.00 -20.87 14.28
C GLU A 56 -4.90 -19.97 13.71
N ALA A 57 -4.53 -18.89 14.41
CA ALA A 57 -3.45 -18.00 13.97
C ALA A 57 -2.07 -18.69 14.01
N LEU A 58 -1.90 -19.70 14.87
CA LEU A 58 -0.64 -20.46 15.00
C LEU A 58 -0.50 -21.53 13.90
N SER A 59 -1.63 -22.06 13.42
CA SER A 59 -1.67 -23.16 12.44
C SER A 59 -1.97 -22.72 11.02
N TRP A 60 -2.50 -21.51 10.81
CA TRP A 60 -2.84 -21.03 9.47
C TRP A 60 -1.61 -20.88 8.57
N ARG A 61 -1.76 -21.24 7.30
CA ARG A 61 -0.72 -21.14 6.27
C ARG A 61 -1.31 -20.61 4.98
N PHE A 62 -0.51 -19.87 4.23
CA PHE A 62 -0.89 -19.37 2.91
C PHE A 62 -1.12 -20.53 1.93
N ASN A 63 -2.15 -20.41 1.11
CA ASN A 63 -2.52 -21.40 0.11
C ASN A 63 -2.53 -20.74 -1.27
N LEU A 64 -1.63 -21.18 -2.15
CA LEU A 64 -1.51 -20.68 -3.52
C LEU A 64 -2.81 -20.81 -4.33
N ASN A 65 -3.62 -21.83 -4.04
CA ASN A 65 -4.90 -22.07 -4.72
C ASN A 65 -6.04 -21.22 -4.15
N ARG A 66 -5.79 -20.47 -3.07
CA ARG A 66 -6.74 -19.56 -2.43
C ARG A 66 -6.02 -18.26 -2.03
N PRO A 67 -5.50 -17.50 -3.00
CA PRO A 67 -4.65 -16.33 -2.73
C PRO A 67 -5.41 -15.20 -2.01
N PHE A 68 -6.75 -15.21 -2.05
CA PHE A 68 -7.61 -14.21 -1.41
C PHE A 68 -8.05 -14.58 0.02
N ASP A 69 -7.65 -15.74 0.55
CA ASP A 69 -7.98 -16.13 1.93
C ASP A 69 -7.27 -15.19 2.94
N ARG A 70 -8.05 -14.43 3.71
CA ARG A 70 -7.56 -13.47 4.72
C ARG A 70 -8.18 -13.68 6.11
N PRO A 71 -8.00 -14.86 6.73
CA PRO A 71 -8.70 -15.17 7.98
C PRO A 71 -8.29 -14.27 9.16
N TRP A 72 -7.12 -13.63 9.10
CA TRP A 72 -6.71 -12.63 10.09
C TRP A 72 -7.64 -11.41 10.18
N GLN A 73 -8.41 -11.09 9.14
CA GLN A 73 -9.39 -10.01 9.18
C GLN A 73 -10.53 -10.30 10.17
N THR A 74 -10.82 -11.59 10.41
CA THR A 74 -11.94 -12.01 11.26
C THR A 74 -11.49 -12.56 12.60
N TRP A 75 -10.24 -13.00 12.79
CA TRP A 75 -9.77 -13.59 14.06
C TRP A 75 -10.06 -12.73 15.28
N ALA A 76 -9.71 -11.44 15.24
CA ALA A 76 -9.95 -10.54 16.38
C ALA A 76 -11.45 -10.35 16.63
N GLN A 77 -12.26 -10.19 15.58
CA GLN A 77 -13.71 -10.06 15.70
C GLN A 77 -14.36 -11.33 16.25
N ALA A 78 -13.98 -12.50 15.72
CA ALA A 78 -14.45 -13.80 16.17
C ALA A 78 -14.09 -14.06 17.63
N ALA A 79 -12.86 -13.71 18.04
CA ALA A 79 -12.43 -13.84 19.42
C ALA A 79 -13.20 -12.88 20.36
N MET A 80 -13.42 -11.63 19.96
CA MET A 80 -14.25 -10.67 20.71
C MET A 80 -15.71 -11.15 20.84
N SER A 81 -16.31 -11.63 19.75
CA SER A 81 -17.67 -12.20 19.74
C SER A 81 -17.80 -13.45 20.63
N ALA A 82 -16.70 -14.20 20.80
CA ALA A 82 -16.63 -15.34 21.71
C ALA A 82 -16.31 -14.93 23.17
N GLY A 83 -16.32 -13.63 23.51
CA GLY A 83 -16.06 -13.13 24.86
C GLY A 83 -14.58 -13.20 25.29
N LYS A 84 -13.65 -13.42 24.36
CA LYS A 84 -12.22 -13.56 24.67
C LYS A 84 -11.55 -12.18 24.78
N PRO A 85 -10.64 -11.97 25.74
CA PRO A 85 -9.96 -10.69 25.91
C PRO A 85 -9.01 -10.42 24.72
N CYS A 86 -9.41 -9.47 23.87
CA CYS A 86 -8.62 -8.98 22.74
C CYS A 86 -8.26 -7.50 22.96
N VAL A 87 -7.47 -7.24 23.99
CA VAL A 87 -7.07 -5.87 24.36
C VAL A 87 -5.70 -5.53 23.74
N SER A 88 -5.67 -4.40 23.05
CA SER A 88 -4.43 -3.68 22.73
C SER A 88 -4.22 -2.66 23.84
N ARG A 89 -3.23 -2.86 24.72
CA ARG A 89 -2.83 -1.78 25.63
C ARG A 89 -2.03 -0.77 24.80
N VAL A 90 -2.66 0.33 24.44
CA VAL A 90 -1.92 1.51 23.97
C VAL A 90 -1.10 1.99 25.16
N LEU A 91 0.16 1.56 25.26
CA LEU A 91 1.11 2.27 26.11
C LEU A 91 1.28 3.65 25.47
N GLY A 92 0.81 4.69 26.13
CA GLY A 92 1.02 6.08 25.69
C GLY A 92 2.52 6.36 25.50
N PRO A 93 2.87 7.42 24.77
CA PRO A 93 4.26 7.88 24.77
C PRO A 93 4.72 8.07 26.22
N ASP A 94 5.96 7.69 26.53
CA ASP A 94 6.54 7.97 27.84
C ASP A 94 6.33 9.44 28.17
N LYS A 95 5.73 9.74 29.32
CA LYS A 95 5.49 11.10 29.83
C LYS A 95 6.78 11.92 30.02
N ALA A 96 7.95 11.38 29.66
CA ALA A 96 9.25 12.05 29.69
C ALA A 96 9.52 12.94 28.46
N SER A 97 8.71 12.87 27.40
CA SER A 97 8.78 13.82 26.28
C SER A 97 7.37 14.23 25.87
N GLY A 98 7.03 15.50 26.03
CA GLY A 98 5.67 16.04 25.88
C GLY A 98 5.06 15.94 24.48
N ALA A 99 4.66 14.73 24.07
CA ALA A 99 3.88 14.47 22.88
C ALA A 99 2.38 14.41 23.22
N VAL A 100 1.59 15.19 22.49
CA VAL A 100 0.14 15.38 22.62
C VAL A 100 -0.62 14.15 22.07
N PRO A 101 -1.79 13.76 22.61
CA PRO A 101 -2.56 12.62 22.12
C PRO A 101 -3.13 12.88 20.72
N ALA A 102 -3.29 11.80 19.94
CA ALA A 102 -4.01 11.82 18.68
C ALA A 102 -5.52 12.06 18.93
N SER A 103 -5.93 13.33 18.94
CA SER A 103 -7.30 13.77 18.67
C SER A 103 -7.28 15.17 18.05
N GLU A 104 -8.02 15.29 16.94
CA GLU A 104 -8.43 16.50 16.23
C GLU A 104 -7.30 17.32 15.57
N THR A 105 -7.47 17.45 14.25
CA THR A 105 -6.87 18.40 13.30
C THR A 105 -5.90 19.43 13.92
N PRO A 106 -4.61 19.43 13.57
CA PRO A 106 -3.72 20.47 14.05
C PRO A 106 -4.02 21.79 13.34
N ALA A 107 -4.03 22.88 14.11
CA ALA A 107 -4.08 24.24 13.61
C ALA A 107 -2.86 24.57 12.73
N PRO A 108 -2.97 25.51 11.77
CA PRO A 108 -1.91 25.79 10.81
C PRO A 108 -0.83 26.65 11.47
N SER A 109 0.32 26.06 11.77
CA SER A 109 1.62 26.73 11.71
C SER A 109 2.72 25.80 12.20
N GLN A 110 3.64 25.45 11.31
CA GLN A 110 5.07 25.52 11.57
C GLN A 110 5.82 25.47 10.24
N GLN A 111 6.77 26.40 10.11
CA GLN A 111 7.61 26.59 8.93
C GLN A 111 8.35 25.30 8.56
N LEU A 112 8.49 25.11 7.25
CA LEU A 112 9.31 24.10 6.58
C LEU A 112 10.65 23.89 7.32
N GLY A 113 10.74 22.78 8.05
CA GLY A 113 12.02 22.28 8.54
C GLY A 113 12.86 21.85 7.34
N ALA A 114 14.09 22.38 7.25
CA ALA A 114 15.02 22.03 6.20
C ALA A 114 15.27 20.51 6.19
N SER A 115 14.90 19.87 5.08
CA SER A 115 15.18 18.45 4.82
C SER A 115 16.68 18.18 4.93
N ARG A 116 17.07 17.04 5.53
CA ARG A 116 18.45 16.54 5.55
C ARG A 116 18.82 16.08 4.14
N LEU A 117 19.12 17.04 3.26
CA LEU A 117 19.42 16.82 1.84
C LEU A 117 20.92 16.60 1.61
N GLN A 118 21.27 15.65 0.73
CA GLN A 118 22.65 15.40 0.29
C GLN A 118 22.94 16.10 -1.06
N PRO A 119 24.01 16.92 -1.20
CA PRO A 119 24.10 17.92 -2.28
C PRO A 119 24.21 17.43 -3.73
N SER A 120 24.80 16.25 -4.00
CA SER A 120 25.16 15.87 -5.39
C SER A 120 24.05 15.14 -6.14
N ARG A 121 23.16 14.42 -5.44
CA ARG A 121 21.98 13.76 -6.02
C ARG A 121 20.82 14.74 -6.24
N ASP A 122 20.88 15.90 -5.60
CA ASP A 122 19.86 16.94 -5.70
C ASP A 122 19.84 17.64 -7.06
N THR A 123 20.98 17.77 -7.75
CA THR A 123 21.09 18.51 -9.02
C THR A 123 20.32 17.88 -10.18
N ASP A 124 20.50 16.57 -10.41
CA ASP A 124 19.77 15.87 -11.49
C ASP A 124 18.27 15.77 -11.18
N ARG A 125 17.91 15.68 -9.89
CA ARG A 125 16.53 15.69 -9.40
C ARG A 125 15.86 17.03 -9.61
N GLU A 126 16.52 18.13 -9.26
CA GLU A 126 16.01 19.48 -9.50
C GLU A 126 15.85 19.76 -10.99
N LEU A 127 16.77 19.27 -11.83
CA LEU A 127 16.66 19.36 -13.29
C LEU A 127 15.46 18.56 -13.81
N GLY A 128 15.29 17.31 -13.38
CA GLY A 128 14.14 16.47 -13.74
C GLY A 128 12.81 17.08 -13.31
N THR A 129 12.74 17.61 -12.08
CA THR A 129 11.55 18.28 -11.56
C THR A 129 11.26 19.58 -12.32
N LYS A 130 12.28 20.37 -12.68
CA LYS A 130 12.10 21.56 -13.53
C LYS A 130 11.54 21.21 -14.90
N GLY A 131 11.97 20.10 -15.49
CA GLY A 131 11.39 19.57 -16.73
C GLY A 131 9.90 19.25 -16.57
N LEU A 132 9.55 18.52 -15.51
CA LEU A 132 8.16 18.20 -15.19
C LEU A 132 7.31 19.45 -14.92
N ASP A 133 7.85 20.45 -14.21
CA ASP A 133 7.17 21.73 -13.98
C ASP A 133 6.87 22.46 -15.28
N ALA A 134 7.81 22.44 -16.24
CA ALA A 134 7.62 23.01 -17.57
C ALA A 134 6.56 22.25 -18.38
N GLU A 135 6.54 20.92 -18.31
CA GLU A 135 5.51 20.08 -18.93
C GLU A 135 4.12 20.41 -18.36
N ILE A 136 3.97 20.44 -17.03
CA ILE A 136 2.72 20.81 -16.35
C ILE A 136 2.24 22.19 -16.81
N ALA A 137 3.16 23.16 -16.89
CA ALA A 137 2.85 24.52 -17.32
C ALA A 137 2.44 24.58 -18.81
N ALA A 138 3.13 23.83 -19.68
CA ALA A 138 2.83 23.77 -21.10
C ALA A 138 1.47 23.13 -21.39
N LEU A 139 1.10 22.10 -20.62
CA LEU A 139 -0.22 21.46 -20.69
C LEU A 139 -1.32 22.32 -20.06
N GLY A 140 -0.98 23.32 -19.25
CA GLY A 140 -1.96 24.20 -18.59
C GLY A 140 -2.83 23.47 -17.57
N LEU A 141 -2.29 22.44 -16.90
CA LEU A 141 -3.08 21.57 -16.03
C LEU A 141 -3.65 22.34 -14.83
N PRO A 142 -4.98 22.35 -14.64
CA PRO A 142 -5.58 22.91 -13.43
C PRO A 142 -5.17 22.08 -12.21
N PHE A 143 -5.29 22.66 -11.02
CA PHE A 143 -5.00 21.94 -9.78
C PHE A 143 -5.95 22.32 -8.68
N VAL A 144 -6.07 21.42 -7.71
CA VAL A 144 -6.73 21.65 -6.43
C VAL A 144 -5.68 21.70 -5.33
N THR A 145 -6.04 22.34 -4.21
CA THR A 145 -5.21 22.36 -3.00
C THR A 145 -6.06 21.83 -1.85
N PRO A 146 -5.98 20.54 -1.51
CA PRO A 146 -6.71 20.01 -0.36
C PRO A 146 -6.24 20.71 0.93
N GLN A 147 -7.09 20.71 1.95
CA GLN A 147 -6.75 21.24 3.26
C GLN A 147 -5.46 20.62 3.80
N GLN A 148 -5.30 19.31 3.59
CA GLN A 148 -4.10 18.57 3.94
C GLN A 148 -3.92 17.31 3.08
N LEU A 149 -2.68 16.91 2.90
CA LEU A 149 -2.26 15.59 2.44
C LEU A 149 -1.30 14.99 3.48
N ASN A 150 -1.46 13.71 3.83
CA ASN A 150 -0.66 13.11 4.89
C ASN A 150 0.55 12.36 4.34
N TYR A 151 1.69 12.56 4.97
CA TYR A 151 2.96 11.86 4.74
C TYR A 151 3.39 11.12 6.00
N LEU A 152 4.47 10.35 5.93
CA LEU A 152 5.21 9.91 7.10
C LEU A 152 5.70 11.12 7.90
N SER A 153 5.57 11.10 9.22
CA SER A 153 6.16 12.13 10.07
C SER A 153 7.68 12.10 10.04
N ASP A 154 8.31 13.26 10.15
CA ASP A 154 9.76 13.37 10.33
C ASP A 154 10.15 13.07 11.80
N ASP A 155 10.01 11.81 12.19
CA ASP A 155 10.33 11.31 13.54
C ASP A 155 11.69 10.59 13.54
N GLY A 156 12.59 11.01 14.43
CA GLY A 156 13.89 10.37 14.65
C GLY A 156 13.80 8.90 15.10
N LEU A 157 12.61 8.43 15.51
CA LEU A 157 12.34 7.00 15.71
C LEU A 157 12.73 6.17 14.49
N TYR A 158 12.50 6.68 13.28
CA TYR A 158 12.77 5.95 12.05
C TYR A 158 14.27 5.85 11.71
N ASP A 159 15.13 6.56 12.43
CA ASP A 159 16.58 6.43 12.34
C ASP A 159 17.10 5.23 13.17
N VAL A 160 16.27 4.66 14.07
CA VAL A 160 16.67 3.58 15.00
C VAL A 160 15.73 2.37 15.00
N ALA A 161 14.49 2.55 14.55
CA ALA A 161 13.47 1.51 14.48
C ALA A 161 12.71 1.56 13.16
N LYS A 162 12.61 0.42 12.49
CA LYS A 162 11.90 0.31 11.22
C LYS A 162 10.41 0.61 11.44
N PRO A 163 9.78 1.43 10.59
CA PRO A 163 8.33 1.57 10.60
C PRO A 163 7.67 0.21 10.33
N PHE A 164 6.54 -0.07 10.98
CA PHE A 164 5.80 -1.29 10.75
C PHE A 164 4.30 -1.10 10.98
N HIS A 165 3.50 -1.94 10.33
CA HIS A 165 2.10 -2.17 10.62
C HIS A 165 1.83 -3.67 10.69
N THR A 166 1.12 -4.13 11.72
CA THR A 166 0.85 -5.56 11.89
C THR A 166 -0.62 -5.90 11.62
N ARG A 167 -0.84 -7.01 10.92
CA ARG A 167 -2.14 -7.66 10.69
C ARG A 167 -2.41 -8.82 11.64
N LEU A 168 -1.51 -9.05 12.61
CA LEU A 168 -1.65 -10.09 13.61
C LEU A 168 -2.84 -9.77 14.55
N PRO A 169 -3.49 -10.78 15.14
CA PRO A 169 -4.54 -10.56 16.12
C PRO A 169 -3.95 -9.88 17.36
N PHE A 170 -4.60 -8.81 17.83
CA PHE A 170 -4.10 -7.95 18.90
C PHE A 170 -4.29 -8.56 20.26
N LEU A 171 -3.18 -9.02 20.84
CA LEU A 171 -3.17 -9.78 22.07
C LEU A 171 -1.89 -9.44 22.84
N GLY A 172 -1.90 -8.38 23.66
CA GLY A 172 -0.79 -8.03 24.56
C GLY A 172 -0.15 -6.65 24.33
N ASP A 173 1.19 -6.62 24.31
CA ASP A 173 2.04 -5.41 24.47
C ASP A 173 2.58 -4.82 23.15
N ILE A 174 2.28 -5.42 21.98
CA ILE A 174 2.72 -4.90 20.68
C ILE A 174 1.75 -3.83 20.14
N ARG A 175 2.28 -2.67 19.72
CA ARG A 175 1.48 -1.66 19.01
C ARG A 175 1.06 -2.17 17.63
N ARG A 176 -0.14 -1.77 17.19
CA ARG A 176 -0.62 -1.96 15.79
C ARG A 176 0.37 -1.46 14.75
N SER A 177 1.03 -0.36 15.08
CA SER A 177 1.99 0.32 14.23
C SER A 177 2.79 1.31 15.08
N ASN A 178 4.00 1.63 14.63
CA ASN A 178 4.79 2.80 15.05
C ASN A 178 4.83 3.88 13.95
N ILE A 179 4.04 3.74 12.88
CA ILE A 179 3.94 4.71 11.79
C ILE A 179 3.04 5.85 12.23
N THR A 180 3.58 7.05 12.17
CA THR A 180 2.87 8.29 12.49
C THR A 180 2.74 9.12 11.22
N GLY A 181 1.54 9.63 10.98
CA GLY A 181 1.28 10.51 9.84
C GLY A 181 1.49 11.98 10.22
N GLN A 182 1.95 12.78 9.28
CA GLN A 182 2.04 14.23 9.37
C GLN A 182 1.27 14.88 8.22
N ALA A 183 0.40 15.82 8.55
CA ALA A 183 -0.40 16.57 7.60
C ALA A 183 0.39 17.77 7.04
N TYR A 184 0.33 17.94 5.72
CA TYR A 184 0.93 19.08 5.02
C TYR A 184 -0.15 19.79 4.18
N SER A 185 -0.17 21.12 4.22
CA SER A 185 -1.08 21.97 3.44
C SER A 185 -0.35 22.63 2.25
N GLY A 186 -1.11 23.28 1.35
CA GLY A 186 -0.53 23.99 0.20
C GLY A 186 -0.01 23.08 -0.92
N ILE A 187 -0.27 21.78 -0.84
CA ILE A 187 0.13 20.81 -1.86
C ILE A 187 -0.83 20.92 -3.04
N ARG A 188 -0.28 21.11 -4.24
CA ARG A 188 -1.05 21.11 -5.48
C ARG A 188 -1.20 19.68 -5.98
N ILE A 189 -2.43 19.31 -6.32
CA ILE A 189 -2.76 18.05 -7.01
C ILE A 189 -3.39 18.43 -8.35
N HIS A 190 -2.68 18.13 -9.43
CA HIS A 190 -3.05 18.52 -10.79
C HIS A 190 -4.09 17.58 -11.38
N ASP A 191 -5.16 18.13 -11.94
CA ASP A 191 -6.13 17.35 -12.71
C ASP A 191 -5.60 17.20 -14.14
N LEU A 192 -5.39 15.95 -14.56
CA LEU A 192 -4.86 15.62 -15.88
C LEU A 192 -5.94 15.32 -16.93
N SER A 193 -7.22 15.55 -16.61
CA SER A 193 -8.33 15.29 -17.54
C SER A 193 -8.10 15.94 -18.91
N GLY A 194 -8.15 15.14 -19.98
CA GLY A 194 -7.88 15.58 -21.35
C GLY A 194 -6.41 15.46 -21.80
N HIS A 195 -5.51 15.08 -20.89
CA HIS A 195 -4.08 14.89 -21.12
C HIS A 195 -3.61 13.52 -20.63
N GLU A 196 -4.51 12.53 -20.53
CA GLU A 196 -4.20 11.19 -20.00
C GLU A 196 -3.05 10.50 -20.75
N ASP A 197 -2.97 10.70 -22.06
CA ASP A 197 -1.99 10.04 -22.93
C ASP A 197 -0.55 10.55 -22.72
N GLU A 198 -0.36 11.70 -22.06
CA GLU A 198 0.95 12.25 -21.71
C GLU A 198 1.59 11.50 -20.51
N PHE A 199 0.78 10.74 -19.75
CA PHE A 199 1.20 10.05 -18.53
C PHE A 199 1.14 8.54 -18.74
N THR A 200 2.31 7.91 -18.76
CA THR A 200 2.45 6.47 -19.02
C THR A 200 3.07 5.73 -17.85
N LEU A 201 2.85 4.42 -17.78
CA LEU A 201 3.43 3.57 -16.74
C LEU A 201 4.97 3.59 -16.70
N ASP A 202 5.61 3.66 -17.87
CA ASP A 202 7.08 3.63 -17.94
C ASP A 202 7.72 4.99 -17.59
N ILE A 203 7.01 6.10 -17.79
CA ILE A 203 7.51 7.45 -17.50
C ILE A 203 7.04 7.95 -16.14
N SER A 204 5.73 8.03 -15.92
CA SER A 204 5.16 8.63 -14.70
C SER A 204 4.90 7.60 -13.59
N GLY A 205 4.87 6.31 -13.92
CA GLY A 205 4.52 5.23 -12.99
C GLY A 205 3.02 4.93 -12.92
N PHE A 206 2.19 5.71 -13.62
CA PHE A 206 0.75 5.53 -13.69
C PHE A 206 0.20 5.89 -15.08
N GLN A 207 -1.01 5.41 -15.37
CA GLN A 207 -1.73 5.68 -16.60
C GLN A 207 -3.24 5.55 -16.38
N TYR A 208 -4.02 6.45 -16.97
CA TYR A 208 -5.49 6.38 -16.96
C TYR A 208 -6.00 5.75 -18.24
N LEU A 209 -6.94 4.82 -18.11
CA LEU A 209 -7.41 3.99 -19.22
C LEU A 209 -8.93 3.84 -19.17
N ARG A 210 -9.55 3.73 -20.34
CA ARG A 210 -10.96 3.37 -20.46
C ARG A 210 -11.07 1.87 -20.67
N VAL A 211 -11.56 1.17 -19.65
CA VAL A 211 -11.74 -0.29 -19.64
C VAL A 211 -13.18 -0.59 -19.20
N PRO A 212 -14.18 -0.48 -20.10
CA PRO A 212 -15.57 -0.76 -19.76
C PRO A 212 -15.74 -2.20 -19.30
N THR A 213 -16.61 -2.42 -18.31
CA THR A 213 -16.97 -3.76 -17.81
C THR A 213 -18.49 -3.91 -17.79
N ALA A 214 -18.99 -5.15 -17.86
CA ALA A 214 -20.41 -5.46 -17.66
C ALA A 214 -20.79 -5.58 -16.17
N VAL A 215 -19.82 -5.60 -15.26
CA VAL A 215 -20.07 -5.75 -13.82
C VAL A 215 -20.82 -4.53 -13.26
N ARG A 216 -21.95 -4.78 -12.59
CA ARG A 216 -22.79 -3.74 -11.96
C ARG A 216 -22.94 -3.95 -10.45
N ALA A 217 -22.93 -5.20 -10.00
CA ALA A 217 -22.96 -5.57 -8.59
C ALA A 217 -21.55 -5.92 -8.11
N TRP A 218 -21.09 -5.25 -7.05
CA TRP A 218 -19.74 -5.40 -6.52
C TRP A 218 -19.76 -6.17 -5.20
N THR A 219 -19.90 -7.48 -5.32
CA THR A 219 -19.77 -8.45 -4.22
C THR A 219 -18.47 -9.22 -4.36
N LYS A 220 -18.06 -9.93 -3.30
CA LYS A 220 -16.92 -10.85 -3.36
C LYS A 220 -17.08 -11.87 -4.47
N ASP A 221 -18.23 -12.54 -4.52
CA ASP A 221 -18.49 -13.61 -5.49
C ASP A 221 -18.41 -13.09 -6.93
N VAL A 222 -19.01 -11.93 -7.22
CA VAL A 222 -18.97 -11.33 -8.57
C VAL A 222 -17.56 -10.87 -8.92
N ALA A 223 -16.83 -10.28 -7.97
CA ALA A 223 -15.45 -9.89 -8.20
C ALA A 223 -14.59 -11.09 -8.58
N GLU A 224 -14.58 -12.13 -7.75
CA GLU A 224 -13.72 -13.31 -7.94
C GLU A 224 -14.12 -14.16 -9.16
N SER A 225 -15.41 -14.32 -9.44
CA SER A 225 -15.89 -15.19 -10.54
C SER A 225 -15.99 -14.51 -11.90
N HIS A 226 -16.10 -13.18 -11.95
CA HIS A 226 -16.28 -12.43 -13.20
C HIS A 226 -15.25 -11.34 -13.41
N TYR A 227 -15.11 -10.41 -12.47
CA TYR A 227 -14.28 -9.22 -12.67
C TYR A 227 -12.78 -9.54 -12.72
N LEU A 228 -12.25 -10.33 -11.78
CA LEU A 228 -10.82 -10.65 -11.76
C LEU A 228 -10.40 -11.45 -13.01
N PRO A 229 -11.12 -12.50 -13.46
CA PRO A 229 -10.81 -13.16 -14.74
C PRO A 229 -10.87 -12.25 -15.96
N GLU A 230 -11.84 -11.32 -16.00
CA GLU A 230 -11.94 -10.30 -17.06
C GLU A 230 -10.69 -9.41 -17.07
N MET A 231 -10.27 -8.91 -15.90
CA MET A 231 -9.09 -8.06 -15.78
C MET A 231 -7.77 -8.80 -16.01
N GLU A 232 -7.66 -10.08 -15.63
CA GLU A 232 -6.48 -10.90 -15.93
C GLU A 232 -6.30 -11.06 -17.45
N THR A 233 -7.40 -11.35 -18.16
CA THR A 233 -7.41 -11.45 -19.63
C THR A 233 -7.04 -10.11 -20.27
N TRP A 234 -7.65 -9.03 -19.80
CA TRP A 234 -7.38 -7.69 -20.31
C TRP A 234 -5.92 -7.29 -20.09
N LEU A 235 -5.36 -7.50 -18.89
CA LEU A 235 -3.97 -7.22 -18.56
C LEU A 235 -3.00 -8.01 -19.44
N LYS A 236 -3.30 -9.29 -19.66
CA LYS A 236 -2.48 -10.15 -20.51
C LYS A 236 -2.41 -9.60 -21.93
N GLY A 237 -3.55 -9.19 -22.49
CA GLY A 237 -3.62 -8.56 -23.81
C GLY A 237 -2.95 -7.19 -23.86
N PHE A 238 -3.18 -6.33 -22.85
CA PHE A 238 -2.62 -4.99 -22.78
C PHE A 238 -1.08 -4.99 -22.76
N PHE A 239 -0.49 -5.86 -21.94
CA PHE A 239 0.97 -5.97 -21.83
C PHE A 239 1.61 -6.91 -22.86
N GLY A 240 0.83 -7.71 -23.58
CA GLY A 240 1.36 -8.81 -24.39
C GLY A 240 2.08 -9.87 -23.55
N ALA A 241 1.69 -10.01 -22.27
CA ALA A 241 2.40 -10.78 -21.26
C ALA A 241 2.24 -12.30 -21.45
N GLU A 242 3.27 -13.07 -21.13
CA GLU A 242 3.19 -14.53 -21.01
C GLU A 242 2.13 -14.94 -19.97
N ARG A 243 2.19 -14.30 -18.78
CA ARG A 243 1.36 -14.67 -17.64
C ARG A 243 0.99 -13.45 -16.79
N VAL A 244 -0.24 -13.46 -16.28
CA VAL A 244 -0.75 -12.51 -15.29
C VAL A 244 -1.27 -13.30 -14.10
N HIS A 245 -1.02 -12.82 -12.88
CA HIS A 245 -1.55 -13.41 -11.65
C HIS A 245 -2.07 -12.30 -10.73
N ILE A 246 -3.39 -12.20 -10.60
CA ILE A 246 -4.02 -11.32 -9.63
C ILE A 246 -3.97 -12.00 -8.26
N TYR A 247 -3.24 -11.41 -7.32
CA TYR A 247 -2.99 -11.99 -6.00
C TYR A 247 -3.82 -11.35 -4.89
N THR A 248 -4.41 -10.19 -5.13
CA THR A 248 -5.19 -9.47 -4.12
C THR A 248 -6.14 -8.47 -4.76
N TYR A 249 -7.26 -8.22 -4.09
CA TYR A 249 -8.13 -7.08 -4.38
C TYR A 249 -8.74 -6.50 -3.11
N THR A 250 -9.18 -5.25 -3.15
CA THR A 250 -9.74 -4.54 -1.99
C THR A 250 -10.88 -3.62 -2.42
N PHE A 251 -12.02 -3.74 -1.76
CA PHE A 251 -13.09 -2.76 -1.84
C PHE A 251 -12.83 -1.62 -0.85
N ARG A 252 -12.98 -0.37 -1.30
CA ARG A 252 -12.83 0.80 -0.42
C ARG A 252 -14.02 1.73 -0.47
N CYS A 253 -14.60 2.04 0.70
CA CYS A 253 -15.69 3.00 0.88
C CYS A 253 -15.82 3.36 2.37
N ASP A 254 -16.14 4.61 2.68
CA ASP A 254 -16.44 5.06 4.05
C ASP A 254 -17.93 4.90 4.42
N ASN A 255 -18.76 4.40 3.50
CA ASN A 255 -20.21 4.27 3.73
C ASN A 255 -20.53 3.00 4.51
N ARG A 256 -20.85 3.18 5.79
CA ARG A 256 -21.18 2.11 6.74
C ARG A 256 -22.45 1.32 6.39
N GLU A 257 -23.33 1.84 5.55
CA GLU A 257 -24.53 1.13 5.08
C GLU A 257 -24.18 0.14 3.95
N ARG A 258 -23.21 0.51 3.09
CA ARG A 258 -22.63 -0.38 2.07
C ARG A 258 -21.72 -1.45 2.67
N THR A 259 -21.22 -1.25 3.89
CA THR A 259 -20.33 -2.20 4.58
C THR A 259 -21.05 -3.38 5.25
N SER A 260 -22.34 -3.60 4.95
CA SER A 260 -23.16 -4.54 5.72
C SER A 260 -23.07 -6.01 5.29
N SER A 261 -22.51 -6.33 4.11
CA SER A 261 -22.30 -7.73 3.66
C SER A 261 -20.87 -8.08 3.22
N GLU A 262 -20.05 -7.08 2.90
CA GLU A 262 -18.71 -7.25 2.31
C GLU A 262 -17.65 -6.52 3.15
N HIS A 263 -16.41 -6.99 3.14
CA HIS A 263 -15.32 -6.32 3.88
C HIS A 263 -14.79 -5.11 3.10
N TRP A 264 -15.49 -3.99 3.19
CA TRP A 264 -15.05 -2.68 2.71
C TRP A 264 -14.13 -2.02 3.74
N VAL A 265 -13.03 -1.42 3.29
CA VAL A 265 -12.14 -0.62 4.14
C VAL A 265 -12.16 0.85 3.73
N GLY A 266 -11.84 1.76 4.65
CA GLY A 266 -11.75 3.17 4.31
C GLY A 266 -10.67 3.47 3.24
N PRO A 267 -10.78 4.60 2.53
CA PRO A 267 -9.69 5.18 1.77
C PRO A 267 -8.41 5.33 2.61
N PHE A 268 -7.25 5.06 2.03
CA PHE A 268 -5.98 5.24 2.72
C PHE A 268 -5.46 6.65 2.45
N MET A 269 -5.35 7.45 3.51
CA MET A 269 -5.17 8.91 3.42
C MET A 269 -3.71 9.35 3.56
N ARG A 270 -2.75 8.41 3.62
CA ARG A 270 -1.32 8.69 3.74
C ARG A 270 -0.60 8.26 2.46
N ALA A 271 0.34 9.08 2.02
CA ALA A 271 1.20 8.79 0.88
C ALA A 271 2.05 7.55 1.14
N HIS A 272 1.91 6.56 0.26
CA HIS A 272 2.57 5.25 0.40
C HIS A 272 2.76 4.58 -0.97
N CYS A 273 3.64 3.58 -1.00
CA CYS A 273 3.67 2.53 -2.02
C CYS A 273 3.37 1.19 -1.35
N ASP A 274 2.59 0.33 -1.99
CA ASP A 274 2.21 -0.98 -1.42
C ASP A 274 3.36 -1.98 -1.35
N VAL A 275 4.42 -1.78 -2.14
CA VAL A 275 5.50 -2.74 -2.36
C VAL A 275 6.84 -1.99 -2.40
N SER A 276 7.83 -2.50 -1.69
CA SER A 276 9.25 -2.14 -1.82
C SER A 276 9.98 -3.00 -2.86
N LEU A 277 11.25 -2.72 -3.18
CA LEU A 277 12.02 -3.60 -4.06
C LEU A 277 12.12 -5.01 -3.48
N ASN A 278 12.46 -5.09 -2.19
CA ASN A 278 12.60 -6.37 -1.52
C ASN A 278 11.26 -7.11 -1.39
N SER A 279 10.15 -6.39 -1.13
CA SER A 279 8.81 -6.99 -1.12
C SER A 279 8.42 -7.52 -2.50
N GLY A 280 8.79 -6.85 -3.59
CA GLY A 280 8.56 -7.34 -4.94
C GLY A 280 9.11 -8.75 -5.10
N LEU A 281 10.38 -8.96 -4.77
CA LEU A 281 11.03 -10.27 -4.86
C LEU A 281 10.35 -11.31 -3.95
N ARG A 282 10.05 -10.95 -2.69
CA ARG A 282 9.38 -11.84 -1.73
C ARG A 282 7.98 -12.25 -2.18
N ARG A 283 7.21 -11.32 -2.74
CA ARG A 283 5.87 -11.60 -3.26
C ARG A 283 5.94 -12.51 -4.49
N LEU A 284 6.94 -12.31 -5.35
CA LEU A 284 7.16 -13.23 -6.46
C LEU A 284 7.47 -14.65 -5.93
N ASP A 285 8.36 -14.79 -4.95
CA ASP A 285 8.68 -16.09 -4.34
C ASP A 285 7.47 -16.71 -3.62
N LEU A 286 6.64 -15.90 -2.97
CA LEU A 286 5.42 -16.34 -2.28
C LEU A 286 4.38 -16.88 -3.26
N HIS A 287 4.19 -16.22 -4.41
CA HIS A 287 3.14 -16.56 -5.39
C HIS A 287 3.61 -17.53 -6.48
N PHE A 288 4.92 -17.62 -6.73
CA PHE A 288 5.53 -18.46 -7.76
C PHE A 288 6.74 -19.25 -7.24
N PRO A 289 6.62 -20.04 -6.15
CA PRO A 289 7.77 -20.66 -5.48
C PRO A 289 8.55 -21.66 -6.34
N HIS A 290 8.01 -22.11 -7.47
CA HIS A 290 8.66 -23.03 -8.41
C HIS A 290 9.23 -22.35 -9.66
N ASP A 291 8.75 -21.15 -9.98
CA ASP A 291 9.06 -20.44 -11.23
C ASP A 291 9.84 -19.14 -10.99
N ALA A 292 9.90 -18.65 -9.75
CA ALA A 292 10.42 -17.32 -9.43
C ALA A 292 11.85 -17.07 -9.95
N ASP A 293 12.78 -18.02 -9.80
CA ASP A 293 14.15 -17.89 -10.30
C ASP A 293 14.23 -17.78 -11.83
N GLN A 294 13.28 -18.39 -12.55
CA GLN A 294 13.19 -18.26 -13.99
C GLN A 294 12.56 -16.90 -14.37
N ILE A 295 11.50 -16.49 -13.68
CA ILE A 295 10.82 -15.21 -13.91
C ILE A 295 11.78 -14.03 -13.65
N LYS A 296 12.61 -14.11 -12.60
CA LYS A 296 13.61 -13.08 -12.26
C LYS A 296 14.66 -12.82 -13.36
N LYS A 297 14.81 -13.72 -14.33
CA LYS A 297 15.72 -13.53 -15.49
C LYS A 297 15.12 -12.64 -16.57
N GLY A 298 13.79 -12.49 -16.59
CA GLY A 298 13.06 -11.63 -17.51
C GLY A 298 12.56 -10.34 -16.85
N ARG A 299 11.81 -9.55 -17.62
CA ARG A 299 11.09 -8.40 -17.08
C ARG A 299 9.75 -8.86 -16.51
N TRP A 300 9.46 -8.40 -15.30
CA TRP A 300 8.18 -8.63 -14.63
C TRP A 300 7.88 -7.42 -13.76
N ARG A 301 6.60 -7.21 -13.47
CA ARG A 301 6.13 -6.02 -12.77
C ARG A 301 4.91 -6.32 -11.92
N MET A 302 4.67 -5.49 -10.92
CA MET A 302 3.45 -5.49 -10.15
C MET A 302 2.68 -4.21 -10.42
N VAL A 303 1.42 -4.35 -10.81
CA VAL A 303 0.55 -3.22 -11.11
C VAL A 303 -0.71 -3.27 -10.28
N GLY A 304 -1.17 -2.10 -9.86
CA GLY A 304 -2.47 -1.87 -9.27
C GLY A 304 -3.44 -1.38 -10.33
N LEU A 305 -4.68 -1.87 -10.33
CA LEU A 305 -5.78 -1.33 -11.13
C LEU A 305 -6.84 -0.83 -10.17
N TRP A 306 -6.96 0.48 -10.07
CA TRP A 306 -7.95 1.16 -9.27
C TRP A 306 -9.11 1.60 -10.14
N ARG A 307 -10.30 1.08 -9.85
CA ARG A 307 -11.54 1.41 -10.55
C ARG A 307 -12.50 2.12 -9.61
N ALA A 308 -12.98 3.26 -10.08
CA ALA A 308 -14.10 3.97 -9.47
C ALA A 308 -15.39 3.13 -9.60
N LEU A 309 -16.10 2.89 -8.50
CA LEU A 309 -17.41 2.23 -8.50
C LEU A 309 -18.57 3.23 -8.32
N THR A 310 -18.23 4.46 -7.95
CA THR A 310 -19.12 5.62 -7.86
C THR A 310 -18.55 6.72 -8.70
N GLY A 311 -19.41 7.43 -9.42
CA GLY A 311 -19.00 8.56 -10.23
C GLY A 311 -20.17 9.48 -10.57
N PRO A 312 -19.89 10.58 -11.27
CA PRO A 312 -18.55 11.05 -11.63
C PRO A 312 -17.83 11.78 -10.48
N HIS A 313 -18.56 12.32 -9.50
CA HIS A 313 -17.96 13.06 -8.38
C HIS A 313 -17.54 12.12 -7.25
N GLN A 314 -16.37 12.38 -6.67
CA GLN A 314 -15.78 11.59 -5.59
C GLN A 314 -15.31 12.55 -4.50
N ASP A 315 -15.72 12.29 -3.25
CA ASP A 315 -15.26 13.02 -2.07
C ASP A 315 -13.78 12.78 -1.76
N ARG A 316 -13.30 11.56 -2.06
CA ARG A 316 -11.95 11.10 -1.75
C ARG A 316 -11.20 10.49 -2.93
N PRO A 317 -11.00 11.16 -4.07
CA PRO A 317 -10.33 10.58 -5.24
C PRO A 317 -8.92 10.07 -4.91
N LEU A 318 -8.37 9.23 -5.80
CA LEU A 318 -7.01 8.73 -5.66
C LEU A 318 -6.03 9.67 -6.36
N ALA A 319 -5.15 10.30 -5.59
CA ALA A 319 -4.01 11.02 -6.13
C ALA A 319 -2.81 10.08 -6.29
N VAL A 320 -2.06 10.30 -7.36
CA VAL A 320 -0.83 9.58 -7.73
C VAL A 320 0.31 10.58 -7.85
N LEU A 321 1.49 10.16 -7.40
CA LEU A 321 2.70 10.95 -7.43
C LEU A 321 3.54 10.53 -8.64
N ASP A 322 3.89 11.48 -9.52
CA ASP A 322 4.74 11.17 -10.67
C ASP A 322 6.13 10.77 -10.19
N ASN A 323 6.56 9.57 -10.55
CA ASN A 323 7.80 8.96 -10.09
C ASN A 323 9.04 9.81 -10.41
N ARG A 324 9.01 10.65 -11.46
CA ARG A 324 10.10 11.58 -11.81
C ARG A 324 10.35 12.64 -10.74
N SER A 325 9.38 12.86 -9.85
CA SER A 325 9.45 13.81 -8.75
C SER A 325 9.83 13.18 -7.39
N VAL A 326 10.01 11.86 -7.33
CA VAL A 326 10.26 11.10 -6.09
C VAL A 326 11.74 10.79 -5.95
N ALA A 327 12.34 11.14 -4.82
CA ALA A 327 13.68 10.71 -4.48
C ALA A 327 13.66 9.35 -3.75
N GLN A 328 14.72 8.56 -3.88
CA GLN A 328 14.86 7.31 -3.14
C GLN A 328 14.77 7.52 -1.62
N ASP A 329 15.33 8.62 -1.11
CA ASP A 329 15.31 8.96 0.33
C ASP A 329 13.92 9.41 0.82
N ASP A 330 12.99 9.69 -0.10
CA ASP A 330 11.59 9.96 0.24
C ASP A 330 10.85 8.66 0.58
N LEU A 331 11.36 7.50 0.16
CA LEU A 331 10.74 6.18 0.32
C LEU A 331 11.31 5.42 1.51
N ILE A 332 10.53 5.29 2.58
CA ILE A 332 10.94 4.64 3.82
C ILE A 332 10.29 3.27 3.93
N ALA A 333 11.12 2.24 3.86
CA ALA A 333 10.67 0.86 3.92
C ALA A 333 9.98 0.56 5.25
N ALA A 334 8.75 0.06 5.19
CA ALA A 334 7.90 -0.21 6.33
C ALA A 334 7.39 -1.66 6.30
N ASP A 335 7.63 -2.40 7.36
CA ASP A 335 7.21 -3.79 7.48
C ASP A 335 5.67 -3.89 7.55
N VAL A 336 5.08 -4.78 6.75
CA VAL A 336 3.68 -5.17 6.87
C VAL A 336 3.62 -6.63 7.34
N VAL A 337 3.39 -6.80 8.63
CA VAL A 337 3.52 -8.11 9.28
C VAL A 337 2.23 -8.89 9.16
N PHE A 338 2.24 -9.95 8.36
CA PHE A 338 1.15 -10.92 8.27
C PHE A 338 1.47 -12.18 9.08
N PRO A 339 0.49 -13.05 9.35
CA PRO A 339 0.75 -14.31 10.07
C PRO A 339 1.71 -15.27 9.34
N HIS A 340 1.72 -15.23 8.00
CA HIS A 340 2.46 -16.16 7.14
C HIS A 340 3.80 -15.63 6.64
N TYR A 341 3.99 -14.32 6.64
CA TYR A 341 5.22 -13.68 6.20
C TYR A 341 5.28 -12.23 6.63
N CYS A 342 6.48 -11.65 6.57
CA CYS A 342 6.66 -10.21 6.62
C CYS A 342 6.74 -9.66 5.21
N ASP A 343 5.79 -8.79 4.88
CA ASP A 343 5.82 -8.00 3.65
C ASP A 343 6.42 -6.61 3.92
N GLU A 344 6.53 -5.77 2.90
CA GLU A 344 7.05 -4.40 3.05
C GLU A 344 6.49 -3.46 1.98
N GLY A 345 6.10 -2.26 2.38
CA GLY A 345 5.78 -1.16 1.49
C GLY A 345 6.70 0.02 1.74
N TYR A 346 6.51 1.13 1.03
CA TYR A 346 7.13 2.40 1.39
C TYR A 346 6.12 3.34 2.03
N GLU A 347 6.51 3.92 3.15
CA GLU A 347 5.95 5.15 3.66
C GLU A 347 6.70 6.33 3.04
N VAL A 348 5.98 7.39 2.66
CA VAL A 348 6.60 8.51 1.92
C VAL A 348 6.85 9.70 2.84
N ARG A 349 8.08 10.20 2.87
CA ARG A 349 8.45 11.48 3.51
C ARG A 349 8.03 12.65 2.64
N TYR A 350 7.68 13.77 3.26
CA TYR A 350 7.32 14.97 2.52
C TYR A 350 8.54 15.57 1.79
N ASN A 351 8.33 15.94 0.54
CA ASN A 351 9.30 16.67 -0.26
C ASN A 351 8.54 17.72 -1.10
N PRO A 352 8.94 19.01 -1.07
CA PRO A 352 8.28 20.06 -1.87
C PRO A 352 8.43 19.87 -3.38
N LEU A 353 9.33 19.00 -3.83
CA LEU A 353 9.49 18.66 -5.25
C LEU A 353 8.44 17.66 -5.77
N HIS A 354 7.69 17.01 -4.88
CA HIS A 354 6.61 16.09 -5.28
C HIS A 354 5.58 16.76 -6.19
N ARG A 355 5.18 16.06 -7.26
CA ARG A 355 4.14 16.48 -8.20
C ARG A 355 3.01 15.46 -8.25
N TRP A 356 1.89 15.84 -7.63
CA TRP A 356 0.72 15.00 -7.52
C TRP A 356 -0.26 15.26 -8.66
N PHE A 357 -0.89 14.18 -9.10
CA PHE A 357 -1.87 14.16 -10.17
C PHE A 357 -3.10 13.36 -9.75
N TYR A 358 -4.23 13.67 -10.36
CA TYR A 358 -5.44 12.86 -10.31
C TYR A 358 -6.29 13.13 -11.55
N LYS A 359 -7.33 12.33 -11.76
CA LYS A 359 -8.32 12.56 -12.81
C LYS A 359 -9.68 12.83 -12.19
N GLN A 360 -10.26 13.99 -12.47
CA GLN A 360 -11.63 14.28 -12.07
C GLN A 360 -12.64 13.47 -12.89
N ARG A 361 -13.86 13.34 -12.37
CA ARG A 361 -15.04 12.83 -13.09
C ARG A 361 -14.90 11.40 -13.63
N MET A 362 -14.04 10.57 -13.02
CA MET A 362 -13.94 9.15 -13.36
C MET A 362 -15.29 8.45 -13.23
N THR A 363 -15.64 7.71 -14.27
CA THR A 363 -16.80 6.82 -14.32
C THR A 363 -16.38 5.39 -13.99
N SER A 364 -17.35 4.47 -13.91
CA SER A 364 -17.05 3.05 -13.72
C SER A 364 -16.33 2.41 -14.91
N ASP A 365 -16.26 3.08 -16.06
CA ASP A 365 -15.49 2.61 -17.22
C ASP A 365 -14.02 3.02 -17.13
N ASP A 366 -13.68 3.97 -16.27
CA ASP A 366 -12.31 4.48 -16.11
C ASP A 366 -11.54 3.65 -15.08
N VAL A 367 -10.27 3.36 -15.40
CA VAL A 367 -9.32 2.69 -14.52
C VAL A 367 -8.06 3.52 -14.45
N LEU A 368 -7.54 3.69 -13.24
CA LEU A 368 -6.18 4.12 -12.99
C LEU A 368 -5.32 2.87 -12.82
N MET A 369 -4.37 2.66 -13.73
CA MET A 369 -3.34 1.64 -13.60
C MET A 369 -2.05 2.30 -13.11
N PHE A 370 -1.39 1.71 -12.12
CA PHE A 370 -0.18 2.29 -11.53
C PHE A 370 0.78 1.22 -11.02
N LYS A 371 2.08 1.52 -11.01
CA LYS A 371 3.12 0.57 -10.63
C LYS A 371 3.23 0.46 -9.12
N HIS A 372 3.22 -0.78 -8.64
CA HIS A 372 3.70 -1.14 -7.32
C HIS A 372 5.16 -1.58 -7.36
N TYR A 373 5.63 -2.14 -8.48
CA TYR A 373 7.01 -2.60 -8.67
C TYR A 373 7.28 -2.81 -10.16
N ASP A 374 8.50 -2.58 -10.64
CA ASP A 374 9.01 -3.05 -11.93
C ASP A 374 10.43 -3.58 -11.75
N SER A 375 10.75 -4.74 -12.37
CA SER A 375 12.10 -5.31 -12.33
C SER A 375 13.08 -4.55 -13.21
N SER A 376 12.60 -3.79 -14.20
CA SER A 376 13.45 -2.92 -15.01
C SER A 376 13.80 -1.64 -14.25
N SER A 377 15.10 -1.31 -14.20
CA SER A 377 15.61 -0.07 -13.62
C SER A 377 15.51 1.14 -14.56
N ASP A 378 15.24 0.92 -15.84
CA ASP A 378 15.27 1.95 -16.88
C ASP A 378 13.94 2.71 -17.01
N VAL A 379 12.95 2.34 -16.20
CA VAL A 379 11.60 2.89 -16.21
C VAL A 379 11.19 3.26 -14.79
N SER A 380 10.10 4.02 -14.66
CA SER A 380 9.46 4.22 -13.36
C SER A 380 9.09 2.88 -12.74
N ARG A 381 9.46 2.69 -11.47
CA ARG A 381 9.32 1.39 -10.77
C ARG A 381 8.17 1.40 -9.76
N PHE A 382 7.81 2.57 -9.28
CA PHE A 382 6.83 2.78 -8.22
C PHE A 382 5.92 3.95 -8.58
N CYS A 383 4.77 4.00 -7.93
CA CYS A 383 3.87 5.14 -7.99
C CYS A 383 3.30 5.34 -6.59
N PRO A 384 3.89 6.24 -5.78
CA PRO A 384 3.29 6.61 -4.53
C PRO A 384 1.90 7.18 -4.75
N HIS A 385 0.99 6.89 -3.85
CA HIS A 385 -0.40 7.31 -3.97
C HIS A 385 -1.03 7.56 -2.62
N SER A 386 -2.09 8.38 -2.62
CA SER A 386 -2.88 8.69 -1.44
C SER A 386 -4.30 9.06 -1.86
N ALA A 387 -5.29 8.68 -1.08
CA ALA A 387 -6.56 9.38 -1.14
C ALA A 387 -6.40 10.79 -0.54
N PHE A 388 -7.16 11.75 -1.04
CA PHE A 388 -7.24 13.11 -0.50
C PHE A 388 -8.68 13.56 -0.48
N ILE A 389 -9.04 14.53 0.36
CA ILE A 389 -10.39 15.11 0.36
C ILE A 389 -10.42 16.19 -0.74
N ASP A 390 -11.24 16.00 -1.77
CA ASP A 390 -11.36 16.98 -2.87
C ASP A 390 -12.14 18.20 -2.38
N PRO A 391 -11.52 19.40 -2.31
CA PRO A 391 -12.18 20.59 -1.81
C PRO A 391 -13.19 21.18 -2.81
N THR A 392 -13.23 20.68 -4.05
CA THR A 392 -14.08 21.22 -5.12
C THR A 392 -15.44 20.54 -5.21
N VAL A 393 -15.62 19.40 -4.54
CA VAL A 393 -16.91 18.69 -4.53
C VAL A 393 -17.74 19.08 -3.30
N PRO A 394 -19.07 19.19 -3.43
CA PRO A 394 -19.95 19.46 -2.29
C PRO A 394 -19.80 18.44 -1.16
N HIS A 395 -20.03 18.85 0.09
CA HIS A 395 -19.94 17.96 1.26
C HIS A 395 -20.93 16.79 1.24
N ASP A 396 -22.03 16.91 0.50
CA ASP A 396 -23.04 15.86 0.30
C ASP A 396 -22.74 14.96 -0.90
N THR A 397 -21.57 15.12 -1.55
CA THR A 397 -21.10 14.21 -2.59
C THR A 397 -21.10 12.78 -2.06
N PRO A 398 -21.69 11.81 -2.79
CA PRO A 398 -21.68 10.42 -2.38
C PRO A 398 -20.26 9.94 -2.09
N GLN A 399 -20.11 9.26 -0.95
CA GLN A 399 -18.82 8.71 -0.56
C GLN A 399 -18.30 7.75 -1.63
N ARG A 400 -17.04 7.94 -2.00
CA ARG A 400 -16.35 7.14 -3.00
C ARG A 400 -16.42 5.67 -2.64
N ALA A 401 -16.85 4.86 -3.60
CA ALA A 401 -16.64 3.42 -3.63
C ALA A 401 -15.64 3.09 -4.73
N SER A 402 -14.68 2.22 -4.45
CA SER A 402 -13.69 1.76 -5.43
C SER A 402 -13.34 0.29 -5.23
N ILE A 403 -12.86 -0.37 -6.28
CA ILE A 403 -12.14 -1.64 -6.19
C ILE A 403 -10.70 -1.42 -6.67
N GLU A 404 -9.74 -1.97 -5.96
CA GLU A 404 -8.34 -1.99 -6.34
C GLU A 404 -7.88 -3.44 -6.38
N LEU A 405 -7.41 -3.92 -7.53
CA LEU A 405 -6.74 -5.21 -7.64
C LEU A 405 -5.24 -5.01 -7.83
N ARG A 406 -4.43 -5.99 -7.43
CA ARG A 406 -2.99 -6.00 -7.70
C ARG A 406 -2.61 -7.29 -8.41
N ALA A 407 -1.81 -7.14 -9.46
CA ALA A 407 -1.41 -8.23 -10.32
C ALA A 407 0.11 -8.29 -10.48
N ILE A 408 0.65 -9.49 -10.57
CA ILE A 408 1.99 -9.76 -11.08
C ILE A 408 1.84 -10.02 -12.58
N VAL A 409 2.60 -9.27 -13.40
CA VAL A 409 2.64 -9.38 -14.86
C VAL A 409 4.05 -9.84 -15.24
N ILE A 410 4.12 -10.93 -16.01
CA ILE A 410 5.36 -11.58 -16.44
C ILE A 410 5.38 -11.50 -17.96
N ASP A 411 6.38 -10.82 -18.51
CA ASP A 411 6.50 -10.58 -19.95
C ASP A 411 6.79 -11.87 -20.74
#